data_AF-A0A6B2SJ68-F1
#
_entry.id   AF-A0A6B2SJ68-F1
#
_cell.length_a   1.000
_cell.length_b   1.000
_cell.length_c   1.000
_cell.angle_alpha   90.00
_cell.angle_beta   90.00
_cell.angle_gamma   90.00
#
_symmetry.space_group_name_H-M   'P 1'
#
loop_
_entity.id
_entity.type
_entity.pdbx_description
1 polymer ?
#
loop_
_entity_poly.entity_id
_entity_poly.type
_entity_poly.pdbx_seq_one_letter_code
_entity_poly.pdbx_strand_id
1 'polypeptide(L)'
;AQAPSGPPAPAVRTLQEGLTLVAADRAAMLLCGPTAEYHGRKDVVFVPVDGLPDSVLGMVWRGGGETERVREFARAVAVAAAEG
;
A
#
# COMPACT_ATOMS: atom_id res chain seq x y z
N ALA A 1 -10.90 13.36 -12.75
CA ALA A 1 -11.59 13.52 -11.45
C ALA A 1 -11.12 14.83 -10.82
N GLN A 2 -12.04 15.63 -10.29
CA GLN A 2 -11.70 16.84 -9.53
C GLN A 2 -11.29 16.43 -8.12
N ALA A 3 -10.12 16.86 -7.65
CA ALA A 3 -9.74 16.64 -6.25
C ALA A 3 -10.68 17.44 -5.32
N PRO A 4 -11.05 16.90 -4.15
CA PRO A 4 -11.91 17.61 -3.21
C PRO A 4 -11.26 18.94 -2.80
N SER A 5 -12.03 20.03 -2.86
CA SER A 5 -11.57 21.42 -2.67
C SER A 5 -11.48 21.85 -1.20
N GLY A 6 -11.29 20.90 -0.28
CA GLY A 6 -11.15 21.17 1.15
C GLY A 6 -9.74 21.61 1.54
N PRO A 7 -9.54 22.06 2.79
CA PRO A 7 -8.20 22.27 3.33
C PRO A 7 -7.41 20.95 3.28
N PRO A 8 -6.08 21.01 3.06
CA PRO A 8 -5.26 19.81 2.98
C PRO A 8 -5.35 19.02 4.29
N ALA A 9 -5.37 17.69 4.18
CA ALA A 9 -5.31 16.81 5.33
C ALA A 9 -4.01 17.04 6.12
N PRO A 10 -4.00 16.83 7.46
CA PRO A 10 -2.79 16.90 8.25
C PRO A 10 -1.70 15.96 7.70
N ALA A 11 -0.45 16.41 7.70
CA ALA A 11 0.68 15.57 7.31
C ALA A 11 0.83 14.41 8.30
N VAL A 12 1.05 13.21 7.77
CA VAL A 12 1.32 11.98 8.54
C VAL A 12 2.67 11.41 8.16
N ARG A 13 3.29 10.67 9.09
CA ARG A 13 4.60 10.04 8.93
C ARG A 13 4.50 8.53 8.81
N THR A 14 3.39 7.95 9.24
CA THR A 14 3.14 6.51 9.22
C THR A 14 1.76 6.19 8.65
N LEU A 15 1.61 4.96 8.15
CA LEU A 15 0.31 4.46 7.68
C LEU A 15 -0.72 4.44 8.82
N GLN A 16 -0.29 4.09 10.03
CA GLN A 16 -1.13 4.01 11.22
C GLN A 16 -1.65 5.38 11.67
N GLU A 17 -0.82 6.43 11.58
CA GLU A 17 -1.27 7.81 11.81
C GLU A 17 -2.33 8.21 10.78
N GLY A 18 -2.10 7.89 9.50
CA GLY A 18 -3.06 8.12 8.44
C GLY A 18 -4.40 7.44 8.70
N LEU A 19 -4.38 6.13 9.00
CA LEU A 19 -5.57 5.35 9.34
C LEU A 19 -6.30 5.90 10.57
N THR A 20 -5.56 6.44 11.54
CA THR A 20 -6.15 7.10 12.72
C THR A 20 -6.91 8.37 12.34
N LEU A 21 -6.40 9.17 11.40
CA LEU A 21 -7.12 10.34 10.90
C LEU A 21 -8.34 9.97 10.05
N VAL A 22 -8.28 8.87 9.29
CA VAL A 22 -9.43 8.35 8.54
C VAL A 22 -10.53 7.90 9.51
N ALA A 23 -10.18 7.12 10.55
CA ALA A 23 -11.12 6.68 11.57
C ALA A 23 -11.76 7.85 12.35
N ALA A 24 -11.06 8.99 12.43
CA ALA A 24 -11.55 10.22 13.04
C ALA A 24 -12.38 11.12 12.08
N ASP A 25 -12.64 10.68 10.85
CA ASP A 25 -13.33 11.45 9.81
C ASP A 25 -12.61 12.79 9.48
N ARG A 26 -11.28 12.78 9.54
CA ARG A 26 -10.42 13.96 9.31
C ARG A 26 -9.60 13.89 8.04
N ALA A 27 -9.58 12.74 7.36
CA ALA A 27 -8.81 12.51 6.15
C ALA A 27 -9.38 11.31 5.36
N ALA A 28 -8.93 11.16 4.12
CA ALA A 28 -9.07 9.95 3.31
C ALA A 28 -7.71 9.57 2.73
N MET A 29 -7.50 8.29 2.42
CA MET A 29 -6.24 7.77 1.89
C MET A 29 -6.48 6.81 0.72
N LEU A 30 -5.56 6.81 -0.25
CA LEU A 30 -5.45 5.75 -1.25
C LEU A 30 -4.43 4.72 -0.77
N LEU A 31 -4.81 3.44 -0.79
CA LEU A 31 -3.95 2.31 -0.46
C LEU A 31 -4.03 1.27 -1.58
N CYS A 32 -3.00 0.45 -1.71
CA CYS A 32 -3.10 -0.76 -2.51
C CYS A 32 -3.95 -1.81 -1.76
N GLY A 33 -4.57 -2.72 -2.53
CA GLY A 33 -5.44 -3.78 -2.01
C GLY A 33 -4.83 -4.57 -0.84
N PRO A 34 -3.63 -5.14 -0.99
CA PRO A 34 -2.99 -5.90 0.10
C PRO A 34 -2.78 -5.09 1.39
N THR A 35 -2.50 -3.79 1.27
CA THR A 35 -2.34 -2.93 2.45
C THR A 35 -3.67 -2.68 3.14
N ALA A 36 -4.76 -2.49 2.38
CA ALA A 36 -6.10 -2.34 2.93
C ALA A 36 -6.58 -3.60 3.65
N GLU A 37 -6.35 -4.77 3.05
CA GLU A 37 -6.70 -6.08 3.63
C GLU A 37 -5.94 -6.34 4.93
N TYR A 38 -4.62 -6.15 4.92
CA TYR A 38 -3.78 -6.38 6.10
C TYR A 38 -4.11 -5.44 7.26
N HIS A 39 -4.45 -4.18 6.96
CA HIS A 39 -4.77 -3.16 7.97
C HIS A 39 -6.27 -3.01 8.19
N GLY A 40 -7.04 -4.10 8.02
CA GLY A 40 -8.46 -4.13 8.31
C GLY A 40 -8.78 -3.58 9.71
N ARG A 41 -9.72 -2.63 9.78
CA ARG A 41 -10.17 -2.02 11.04
C ARG A 41 -11.68 -1.86 11.04
N LYS A 42 -12.32 -2.07 12.18
CA LYS A 42 -13.78 -1.97 12.33
C LYS A 42 -14.33 -0.54 12.18
N ASP A 43 -13.48 0.46 12.36
CA ASP A 43 -13.79 1.89 12.33
C ASP A 43 -13.38 2.56 11.00
N VAL A 44 -12.97 1.78 10.00
CA VAL A 44 -12.58 2.25 8.67
C VAL A 44 -13.22 1.36 7.61
N VAL A 45 -13.78 1.99 6.57
CA VAL A 45 -14.33 1.27 5.41
C VAL A 45 -13.40 1.49 4.22
N PHE A 46 -12.94 0.41 3.61
CA PHE A 46 -12.18 0.44 2.37
C PHE A 46 -13.13 0.34 1.18
N VAL A 47 -13.00 1.27 0.24
CA VAL A 47 -13.82 1.34 -0.97
C VAL A 47 -12.93 1.10 -2.19
N PRO A 48 -13.28 0.18 -3.10
CA PRO A 48 -12.54 -0.02 -4.35
C PRO A 48 -12.47 1.28 -5.17
N VAL A 49 -11.33 1.52 -5.80
CA VAL A 49 -11.11 2.68 -6.67
C VAL A 49 -10.78 2.19 -8.07
N ASP A 50 -11.70 2.39 -9.00
CA ASP A 50 -11.54 2.03 -10.40
C ASP A 50 -10.82 3.14 -11.20
N GLY A 51 -10.24 2.77 -12.34
CA GLY A 51 -9.61 3.73 -13.26
C GLY A 51 -8.19 4.16 -12.88
N LEU A 52 -7.59 3.50 -11.88
CA LEU A 52 -6.16 3.59 -11.57
C LEU A 52 -5.43 2.34 -12.07
N PRO A 53 -4.13 2.45 -12.47
CA PRO A 53 -3.30 1.28 -12.69
C PRO A 53 -3.12 0.47 -11.40
N ASP A 54 -2.89 -0.83 -11.57
CA ASP A 54 -2.61 -1.72 -10.45
C ASP A 54 -1.34 -1.31 -9.68
N SER A 55 -1.41 -1.45 -8.36
CA SER A 55 -0.23 -1.29 -7.51
C SER A 55 0.66 -2.53 -7.64
N VAL A 56 1.95 -2.31 -7.89
CA VAL A 56 2.93 -3.40 -8.06
C VAL A 56 3.92 -3.40 -6.91
N LEU A 57 4.09 -4.55 -6.27
CA LEU A 57 5.19 -4.80 -5.33
C LEU A 57 6.35 -5.46 -6.07
N GLY A 58 7.53 -4.84 -6.01
CA GLY A 58 8.73 -5.32 -6.70
C GLY A 58 9.89 -5.52 -5.73
N MET A 59 10.72 -6.52 -6.02
CA MET A 59 12.01 -6.67 -5.36
C MET A 59 13.06 -5.77 -6.01
N VAL A 60 13.84 -5.08 -5.19
CA VAL A 60 14.90 -4.19 -5.65
C VAL A 60 16.22 -4.49 -4.95
N TRP A 61 17.32 -4.37 -5.68
CA TRP A 61 18.68 -4.51 -5.16
C TRP A 61 19.60 -3.50 -5.85
N ARG A 62 20.75 -3.22 -5.24
CA ARG A 62 21.77 -2.34 -5.83
C ARG A 62 22.34 -2.99 -7.09
N GLY A 63 22.66 -2.19 -8.12
CA GLY A 63 23.38 -2.67 -9.29
C GLY A 63 24.68 -3.39 -8.91
N GLY A 64 24.92 -4.57 -9.49
CA GLY A 64 26.02 -5.47 -9.12
C GLY A 64 25.85 -6.22 -7.78
N GLY A 65 24.79 -5.93 -7.03
CA GLY A 65 24.44 -6.61 -5.77
C GLY A 65 23.59 -7.88 -5.96
N GLU A 66 23.47 -8.37 -7.19
CA GLU A 66 22.75 -9.61 -7.47
C GLU A 66 23.63 -10.80 -7.09
N THR A 67 23.31 -11.40 -5.94
CA THR A 67 23.98 -12.60 -5.44
C THR A 67 23.08 -13.82 -5.61
N GLU A 68 23.63 -15.02 -5.42
CA GLU A 68 22.83 -16.26 -5.41
C GLU A 68 21.69 -16.21 -4.39
N ARG A 69 21.93 -15.66 -3.20
CA ARG A 69 20.88 -15.48 -2.17
C ARG A 69 19.77 -14.55 -2.62
N VAL A 70 20.10 -13.47 -3.34
CA VAL A 70 19.08 -12.57 -3.91
C VAL A 70 18.24 -13.32 -4.95
N ARG A 71 18.86 -14.14 -5.80
CA ARG A 71 18.16 -14.96 -6.79
C ARG A 71 17.28 -16.02 -6.14
N GLU A 72 17.77 -16.68 -5.08
CA GLU A 72 17.00 -17.66 -4.31
C GLU A 72 15.79 -17.01 -3.63
N PHE A 73 15.99 -15.87 -2.96
CA PHE A 73 14.91 -15.15 -2.33
C PHE A 73 13.89 -14.66 -3.38
N ALA A 74 14.33 -14.19 -4.54
CA ALA A 74 13.43 -13.80 -5.63
C ALA A 74 12.58 -14.97 -6.13
N ARG A 75 13.15 -16.17 -6.25
CA ARG A 75 12.38 -17.38 -6.59
C ARG A 75 11.36 -17.71 -5.51
N ALA A 76 11.75 -17.65 -4.23
CA ALA A 76 10.84 -17.92 -3.12
C ALA A 76 9.67 -16.94 -3.07
N VAL A 77 9.95 -15.64 -3.27
CA VAL A 77 8.91 -14.60 -3.34
C VAL A 77 8.00 -14.80 -4.54
N ALA A 78 8.53 -15.15 -5.71
CA ALA A 78 7.71 -15.41 -6.90
C ALA A 78 6.76 -16.60 -6.72
N VAL A 79 7.20 -17.66 -6.02
CA VAL A 79 6.33 -18.80 -5.66
C VAL A 79 5.24 -18.33 -4.69
N ALA A 80 5.61 -17.66 -3.61
CA ALA A 80 4.64 -17.18 -2.62
C ALA A 80 3.62 -16.19 -3.21
N ALA A 81 4.03 -15.35 -4.16
CA ALA A 81 3.15 -14.41 -4.84
C ALA A 81 2.17 -15.06 -5.84
N ALA A 82 2.46 -16.28 -6.31
CA ALA A 82 1.55 -17.03 -7.17
C ALA A 82 0.51 -17.85 -6.39
N GLU A 83 0.71 -18.01 -5.07
CA GLU A 83 -0.15 -18.80 -4.17
C GLU A 83 -1.26 -17.97 -3.49
N GLY A 84 -1.17 -16.63 -3.55
CA GLY A 84 -2.18 -15.68 -3.06
C GLY A 84 -2.95 -15.01 -4.18
#